data_AF-A0A7H4PPB2-F1
#
_entry.id   AF-A0A7H4PPB2-F1
#
_cell.length_a   1.000
_cell.length_b   1.000
_cell.length_c   1.000
_cell.angle_alpha   90.00
_cell.angle_beta   90.00
_cell.angle_gamma   90.00
#
_symmetry.space_group_name_H-M   'P 1'
#
loop_
_entity.id
_entity.type
_entity.pdbx_description
1 polymer ?
#
loop_
_entity_poly.entity_id
_entity_poly.type
_entity_poly.pdbx_seq_one_letter_code
_entity_poly.pdbx_strand_id
1 'polypeptide(L)' 'MITWQDLHHGELTVPQLYAVLKLRCAVFVVEQTCAYQDVDGDDLVGGESPSSRLARR' A
#
# COMPACT_ATOMS: atom_id res chain seq x y z
N MET A 1 3.72 4.19 -22.05
CA MET A 1 4.22 5.27 -21.17
C MET A 1 3.66 5.02 -19.78
N ILE A 2 4.48 5.03 -18.73
CA ILE A 2 4.03 4.75 -17.36
C ILE A 2 3.55 6.05 -16.71
N THR A 3 2.39 6.02 -16.06
CA THR A 3 1.85 7.14 -15.28
C THR A 3 2.03 6.83 -13.79
N TRP A 4 2.81 7.65 -13.10
CA TRP A 4 3.09 7.52 -11.68
C TRP A 4 2.07 8.30 -10.84
N GLN A 5 1.73 7.77 -9.67
CA GLN A 5 0.85 8.39 -8.68
C GLN A 5 1.46 8.17 -7.28
N ASP A 6 1.47 9.21 -6.45
CA ASP A 6 1.87 9.17 -5.04
C ASP A 6 0.66 9.61 -4.21
N LEU A 7 -0.07 8.66 -3.65
CA LEU A 7 -1.34 8.88 -2.96
C LEU A 7 -1.21 8.51 -1.49
N HIS A 8 -1.67 9.39 -0.61
CA HIS A 8 -1.90 9.07 0.79
C HIS A 8 -2.99 7.99 0.90
N HIS A 9 -2.98 7.16 1.95
CA HIS A 9 -3.95 6.08 2.11
C HIS A 9 -5.42 6.58 2.08
N GLY A 10 -5.67 7.80 2.58
CA GLY A 10 -6.98 8.45 2.53
C GLY A 10 -7.40 8.99 1.15
N GLU A 11 -6.50 9.01 0.17
CA GLU A 11 -6.77 9.47 -1.21
C GLU A 11 -7.05 8.31 -2.17
N LEU A 12 -6.87 7.06 -1.73
CA LEU A 12 -7.16 5.88 -2.54
C LEU A 12 -8.66 5.69 -2.72
N THR A 13 -9.09 5.58 -3.97
CA THR A 13 -10.45 5.10 -4.28
C THR A 13 -10.54 3.59 -4.00
N VAL A 14 -11.75 3.09 -3.76
CA VAL A 14 -11.99 1.65 -3.56
C VAL A 14 -11.44 0.78 -4.70
N PRO A 15 -11.63 1.14 -6.00
CA PRO A 15 -11.03 0.36 -7.09
C PRO A 15 -9.50 0.37 -7.10
N GLN A 16 -8.85 1.50 -6.78
CA GLN A 16 -7.38 1.57 -6.68
C GLN A 16 -6.86 0.70 -5.55
N LEU A 17 -7.49 0.76 -4.37
CA LEU A 17 -7.17 -0.09 -3.25
C LEU A 17 -7.25 -1.57 -3.65
N TYR A 18 -8.36 -1.99 -4.28
CA TYR A 18 -8.52 -3.38 -4.71
C TYR A 18 -7.49 -3.81 -5.75
N ALA A 19 -7.11 -2.92 -6.68
CA ALA A 19 -6.08 -3.21 -7.67
C ALA A 19 -4.72 -3.47 -7.03
N VAL A 20 -4.32 -2.66 -6.04
CA VAL A 20 -3.05 -2.83 -5.31
C VAL A 20 -3.08 -4.11 -4.46
N LEU A 21 -4.15 -4.35 -3.70
CA LEU A 21 -4.30 -5.56 -2.89
C LEU A 21 -4.29 -6.84 -3.73
N LYS A 22 -4.98 -6.84 -4.88
CA LYS A 22 -4.99 -7.96 -5.80
C LYS A 22 -3.58 -8.27 -6.32
N LEU A 23 -2.80 -7.24 -6.66
CA LEU A 23 -1.44 -7.42 -7.16
C LEU A 23 -0.50 -7.94 -6.07
N ARG A 24 -0.57 -7.37 -4.85
CA ARG A 24 0.21 -7.84 -3.70
C ARG A 24 -0.08 -9.32 -3.40
N CYS A 25 -1.36 -9.70 -3.35
CA CYS A 25 -1.76 -11.08 -3.12
C CYS A 25 -1.27 -12.03 -4.24
N ALA A 26 -1.39 -11.62 -5.50
CA ALA A 26 -0.93 -12.44 -6.62
C ALA A 26 0.56 -12.78 -6.54
N VAL A 27 1.39 -11.84 -6.09
CA VAL A 27 2.85 -12.04 -5.99
C VAL A 27 3.24 -12.62 -4.63
N PHE A 28 2.94 -11.92 -3.55
CA PHE A 28 3.48 -12.24 -2.22
C PHE A 28 2.79 -13.43 -1.55
N VAL A 29 1.54 -13.72 -1.90
CA VAL A 29 0.81 -14.87 -1.35
C VAL A 29 0.83 -16.04 -2.31
N VAL A 30 0.40 -15.83 -3.56
CA VAL A 30 0.21 -16.92 -4.53
C VAL A 30 1.52 -17.34 -5.21
N GLU A 31 2.20 -16.44 -5.93
CA GLU A 31 3.43 -16.77 -6.66
C GLU A 31 4.54 -17.25 -5.70
N GLN A 32 4.69 -16.60 -4.55
CA GLN A 32 5.65 -16.98 -3.52
C GLN A 32 5.20 -18.17 -2.66
N THR A 33 3.96 -18.67 -2.84
CA THR A 33 3.38 -19.76 -2.03
C THR A 33 3.49 -19.52 -0.52
N CYS A 34 3.32 -18.26 -0.11
CA CYS A 34 3.54 -17.82 1.26
C CYS A 34 2.22 -17.33 1.86
N ALA A 35 1.57 -18.19 2.65
CA ALA A 35 0.36 -17.81 3.37
C ALA A 35 0.71 -16.97 4.62
N TYR A 36 0.80 -15.65 4.45
CA TYR A 36 0.96 -14.68 5.54
C TYR A 36 -0.16 -13.62 5.50
N GLN A 37 -0.30 -12.85 6.59
CA GLN A 37 -1.29 -11.78 6.71
C GLN A 37 -0.83 -10.54 5.92
N ASP A 38 -1.07 -10.50 4.61
CA ASP A 38 -0.68 -9.35 3.77
C ASP A 38 -1.45 -8.06 4.12
N VAL A 39 -2.72 -8.18 4.53
CA VAL A 39 -3.54 -7.06 5.00
C VAL A 39 -3.47 -6.99 6.52
N ASP A 40 -2.39 -6.42 7.05
CA ASP A 40 -2.08 -6.35 8.48
C ASP A 40 -2.58 -5.06 9.18
N GLY A 41 -2.87 -4.02 8.40
CA GLY A 41 -3.33 -2.72 8.89
C GLY A 41 -2.24 -1.63 8.92
N ASP A 42 -0.99 -1.96 8.61
CA ASP A 42 0.12 -1.01 8.61
C ASP A 42 -0.03 0.06 7.52
N ASP A 43 -0.72 -0.27 6.43
CA ASP A 43 -1.07 0.65 5.33
C ASP A 43 -1.91 1.85 5.80
N LEU A 44 -2.58 1.75 6.95
CA LEU A 44 -3.43 2.81 7.52
C LEU A 44 -2.67 3.79 8.42
N VAL A 45 -1.42 3.49 8.80
CA VAL A 45 -0.67 4.23 9.82
C VAL A 45 0.36 5.20 9.23
N GLY A 46 0.34 5.38 7.91
CA GLY A 46 1.31 6.17 7.15
C GLY A 46 1.28 7.67 7.49
N GLY A 47 2.08 8.10 8.47
CA GLY A 47 2.46 9.51 8.64
C GLY A 47 2.24 10.15 10.01
N GLU A 48 1.67 9.46 11.00
CA GLU A 48 1.39 10.05 12.32
C GLU A 48 2.53 9.93 13.35
N SER A 49 3.70 9.41 12.96
CA SER A 49 4.91 9.59 13.76
C SER A 49 5.39 11.05 13.65
N PRO A 50 5.68 11.75 14.77
CA PRO A 50 6.25 13.12 14.75
C PRO A 50 7.50 13.25 13.87
N SER A 51 8.19 12.15 13.60
CA SER A 51 9.43 12.10 12.81
C SER A 51 9.23 12.15 11.29
N SER A 52 8.03 11.89 10.75
CA SER A 52 7.79 11.79 9.29
C SER A 52 7.60 13.16 8.62
N ARG A 53 7.32 14.22 9.39
CA ARG A 53 7.10 15.59 8.89
C ARG A 53 8.36 16.26 8.31
N LEU A 54 9.55 15.68 8.52
CA LEU A 54 10.82 16.21 7.96
C LEU A 54 11.17 15.67 6.57
N ALA A 55 10.45 14.68 6.03
CA ALA A 55 10.77 14.07 4.73
C ALA A 55 10.01 14.69 3.53
N ARG A 56 9.22 15.75 3.74
CA ARG A 56 8.65 16.56 2.66
C ARG A 56 9.47 17.86 2.51
N ARG A 57 10.70 17.72 2.00
CA ARG A 57 11.49 18.77 1.35
C ARG A 57 12.14 18.20 0.10
#